data_AF-A0A7C3HTM0-F1
#
_entry.id   AF-A0A7C3HTM0-F1
#
_cell.length_a   1.000
_cell.length_b   1.000
_cell.length_c   1.000
_cell.angle_alpha   90.00
_cell.angle_beta   90.00
_cell.angle_gamma   90.00
#
_symmetry.space_group_name_H-M   'P 1'
#
loop_
_entity.id
_entity.type
_entity.pdbx_description
1 polymer ?
#
loop_
_entity_poly.entity_id
_entity_poly.type
_entity_poly.pdbx_seq_one_letter_code
_entity_poly.pdbx_strand_id
1 'polypeptide(L)' 'MNTSKNDKPKVVDDFESVFRDRKVLITGGLGFIGSNLAHRLVGLGARVTLVDSLIPHYGG' A
#
# COMPACT_ATOMS: atom_id res chain seq x y z
N MET A 1 -11.69 15.42 40.19
CA MET A 1 -10.77 14.27 40.06
C MET A 1 -10.86 13.70 38.65
N ASN A 2 -9.71 13.72 37.96
CA ASN A 2 -9.23 12.83 36.90
C ASN A 2 -9.88 12.88 35.51
N THR A 3 -9.36 13.86 34.76
CA THR A 3 -8.98 13.86 33.35
C THR A 3 -8.64 12.49 32.75
N SER A 4 -9.30 12.13 31.65
CA SER A 4 -8.70 11.31 30.58
C SER A 4 -9.38 11.65 29.24
N LYS A 5 -9.03 12.82 28.70
CA LYS A 5 -9.12 13.06 27.25
C LYS A 5 -7.71 12.94 26.71
N ASN A 6 -7.33 11.73 26.31
CA ASN A 6 -6.14 11.51 25.50
C ASN A 6 -6.63 10.83 24.21
N ASP A 7 -7.17 11.64 23.30
CA ASP A 7 -7.30 11.26 21.90
C ASP A 7 -5.89 11.34 21.29
N LYS A 8 -5.03 10.39 21.67
CA LYS A 8 -3.76 10.20 20.99
C LYS A 8 -4.11 9.63 19.61
N PRO A 9 -3.58 10.19 18.50
CA PRO A 9 -3.76 9.55 17.20
C PRO A 9 -3.34 8.09 17.37
N LYS A 10 -4.24 7.15 17.03
CA LYS A 10 -3.90 5.73 17.01
C LYS A 10 -2.69 5.60 16.12
N VAL A 11 -1.52 5.36 16.71
CA VAL A 11 -0.31 5.11 15.96
C VAL A 11 -0.57 3.77 15.26
N VAL A 12 -0.89 3.83 13.97
CA VAL A 12 -1.01 2.65 13.13
C VAL A 12 0.42 2.21 12.79
N ASP A 13 1.10 1.65 13.80
CA ASP A 13 2.47 1.12 13.68
C ASP A 13 2.53 -0.18 12.86
N ASP A 14 1.37 -0.74 12.51
CA ASP A 14 1.27 -2.00 11.76
C ASP A 14 0.74 -1.79 10.34
N PHE A 15 1.61 -1.99 9.36
CA PHE A 15 1.26 -1.95 7.94
C PHE A 15 0.23 -3.01 7.54
N GLU A 16 0.20 -4.17 8.22
CA GLU A 16 -0.78 -5.21 7.91
C GLU A 16 -2.20 -4.72 8.22
N SER A 17 -2.43 -4.12 9.38
CA SER A 17 -3.71 -3.51 9.74
C SER A 17 -4.15 -2.40 8.77
N VAL A 18 -3.20 -1.64 8.23
CA VAL A 18 -3.48 -0.52 7.31
C VAL A 18 -3.91 -1.03 5.94
N PHE A 19 -3.23 -2.05 5.42
CA PHE A 19 -3.37 -2.49 4.03
C PHE A 19 -4.26 -3.71 3.82
N ARG A 20 -4.59 -4.48 4.87
CA ARG A 20 -5.51 -5.63 4.76
C ARG A 20 -6.84 -5.23 4.11
N ASP A 21 -7.23 -5.95 3.07
CA ASP A 21 -8.46 -5.79 2.26
C ASP A 21 -8.61 -4.45 1.52
N ARG A 22 -7.62 -3.55 1.60
CA ARG A 22 -7.65 -2.24 0.94
C ARG A 22 -7.51 -2.42 -0.56
N LYS A 23 -8.30 -1.65 -1.31
CA LYS A 23 -8.16 -1.55 -2.76
C LYS A 23 -7.04 -0.57 -3.05
N VAL A 24 -5.98 -1.02 -3.71
CA VAL A 24 -4.81 -0.19 -4.03
C VAL A 24 -4.60 -0.20 -5.54
N LEU A 25 -4.49 0.99 -6.14
CA LEU A 25 -4.10 1.17 -7.53
C LEU A 25 -2.62 1.53 -7.60
N ILE A 26 -1.84 0.77 -8.35
CA ILE A 26 -0.42 1.08 -8.63
C ILE A 26 -0.30 1.43 -10.10
N THR A 27 0.19 2.63 -10.38
CA THR A 27 0.59 3.06 -11.72
C THR A 27 2.07 2.74 -11.96
N GLY A 28 2.45 2.32 -13.16
CA GLY A 28 3.79 1.79 -13.43
C GLY A 28 4.02 0.43 -12.76
N GLY A 29 2.96 -0.38 -12.64
CA GLY A 29 2.95 -1.61 -11.85
C GLY A 29 3.86 -2.73 -12.38
N LEU A 30 4.34 -2.62 -13.62
CA LEU A 30 5.22 -3.62 -14.25
C LEU A 30 6.69 -3.20 -14.24
N GLY A 31 7.02 -1.98 -13.82
CA GLY A 31 8.39 -1.54 -13.60
C GLY A 31 9.02 -2.15 -12.33
N PHE A 32 10.32 -1.89 -12.13
CA PHE A 32 11.09 -2.41 -11.00
C PHE A 32 10.47 -2.07 -9.63
N ILE A 33 10.07 -0.81 -9.41
CA ILE A 33 9.48 -0.38 -8.14
C ILE A 33 8.05 -0.87 -8.01
N GLY A 34 7.24 -0.71 -9.06
CA GLY A 34 5.82 -1.06 -9.05
C GLY A 34 5.57 -2.54 -8.77
N SER A 35 6.34 -3.43 -9.40
CA SER A 35 6.23 -4.88 -9.20
C SER A 35 6.62 -5.30 -7.78
N ASN A 36 7.75 -4.79 -7.26
CA ASN A 36 8.18 -5.06 -5.89
C ASN A 36 7.20 -4.51 -4.85
N LEU A 37 6.63 -3.33 -5.09
CA LEU A 37 5.59 -2.74 -4.23
C LEU A 37 4.32 -3.61 -4.26
N ALA A 38 3.89 -4.06 -5.45
CA ALA A 38 2.75 -4.93 -5.61
C ALA A 38 2.91 -6.24 -4.82
N HIS A 39 4.07 -6.88 -4.91
CA HIS A 39 4.37 -8.09 -4.14
C HIS A 39 4.24 -7.88 -2.64
N ARG A 40 4.79 -6.78 -2.10
CA ARG A 40 4.70 -6.46 -0.67
C ARG A 40 3.26 -6.18 -0.24
N LEU A 41 2.50 -5.40 -1.01
CA LEU A 41 1.11 -5.06 -0.68
C LEU A 41 0.18 -6.28 -0.75
N VAL A 42 0.38 -7.17 -1.72
CA VAL A 42 -0.33 -8.45 -1.76
C VAL A 42 0.00 -9.30 -0.54
N GLY A 43 1.27 -9.35 -0.12
CA GLY A 43 1.70 -10.02 1.11
C GLY A 43 1.03 -9.47 2.37
N LEU A 44 0.68 -8.18 2.40
CA LEU A 44 -0.07 -7.54 3.48
C LEU A 44 -1.60 -7.72 3.37
N GLY A 45 -2.08 -8.48 2.39
CA GLY A 45 -3.51 -8.74 2.18
C GLY A 45 -4.27 -7.64 1.44
N ALA A 46 -3.56 -6.72 0.76
CA ALA A 46 -4.22 -5.72 -0.08
C ALA A 46 -4.77 -6.33 -1.38
N ARG A 47 -5.83 -5.72 -1.90
CA ARG A 47 -6.37 -5.99 -3.23
C ARG A 47 -5.78 -5.01 -4.22
N VAL A 48 -4.74 -5.44 -4.91
CA VAL A 48 -3.95 -4.58 -5.80
C VAL A 48 -4.48 -4.64 -7.24
N THR A 49 -4.64 -3.48 -7.87
CA THR A 49 -4.85 -3.31 -9.31
C THR A 49 -3.64 -2.60 -9.88
N LEU A 50 -3.06 -3.16 -10.95
CA LEU A 50 -1.89 -2.57 -11.63
C LEU A 50 -2.33 -1.91 -12.93
N VAL A 51 -1.82 -0.70 -13.16
CA VAL A 51 -1.91 -0.01 -14.45
C VAL A 51 -0.49 0.34 -14.87
N ASP A 52 -0.16 0.04 -16.12
CA ASP A 52 1.14 0.40 -16.69
C ASP A 52 0.93 0.95 -18.10
N SER A 53 1.73 1.95 -18.45
CA SER A 53 1.70 2.56 -19.78
C SER A 53 2.44 1.72 -20.82
N LEU A 54 3.27 0.76 -20.40
CA LEU A 54 4.07 -0.12 -21.27
C LEU A 54 4.82 0.65 -22.37
N ILE A 55 5.34 1.83 -22.02
CA ILE A 55 6.07 2.65 -22.97
C ILE A 55 7.34 1.88 -23.36
N PRO A 56 7.62 1.69 -24.66
CA PRO A 56 8.85 1.04 -25.11
C PRO A 56 10.07 1.70 -24.45
N HIS A 57 10.96 0.88 -23.88
CA HIS A 57 12.15 1.29 -23.11
C HIS A 57 11.91 1.88 -21.69
N TYR A 58 10.65 2.01 -21.25
CA TYR A 58 10.27 2.53 -19.94
C TYR A 58 9.18 1.67 -19.28
N GLY A 59 9.53 0.40 -19.04
CA GLY A 59 8.66 -0.54 -18.34
C GLY A 59 9.28 -1.93 -18.31
N GLY A 60 9.99 -2.25 -17.22
CA GLY A 60 10.66 -3.53 -17.01
C GLY A 60 11.99 -3.65 -17.75
#